data_AF-A0AAU8N2V6-F1
#
_entry.id   AF-A0AAU8N2V6-F1
#
_cell.length_a   1.000
_cell.length_b   1.000
_cell.length_c   1.000
_cell.angle_alpha   90.00
_cell.angle_beta   90.00
_cell.angle_gamma   90.00
#
_symmetry.space_group_name_H-M   'P 1'
#
loop_
_entity.id
_entity.type
_entity.pdbx_description
1 polymer ?
#
loop_
_entity_poly.entity_id
_entity_poly.type
_entity_poly.pdbx_seq_one_letter_code
_entity_poly.pdbx_strand_id
1 'polypeptide(L)'
;MLHEQAPEALERLGLERLLTVKRMIDEYVAGNIARSELVTMASHYDMGLVQERAPEGEDPSLPPEEGDQGWDLYTAGLQGRISGEDYDAVLGAMSD
;
A
#
# COMPACT_ATOMS: atom_id res chain seq x y z
N MET A 1 -12.41 -10.14 -9.25
CA MET A 1 -11.48 -10.83 -10.15
C MET A 1 -10.36 -9.85 -10.47
N LEU A 2 -9.17 -10.05 -9.91
CA LEU A 2 -8.02 -9.14 -9.98
C LEU A 2 -7.37 -9.04 -11.38
N HIS A 3 -7.92 -9.73 -12.38
CA HIS A 3 -7.31 -9.91 -13.69
C HIS A 3 -7.75 -8.86 -14.72
N GLU A 4 -8.81 -8.08 -14.43
CA GLU A 4 -9.31 -7.02 -15.33
C GLU A 4 -8.84 -5.61 -14.94
N GLN A 5 -8.20 -5.46 -13.79
CA GLN A 5 -7.70 -4.18 -13.27
C GLN A 5 -6.25 -4.28 -12.81
N ALA A 6 -5.46 -5.19 -13.39
CA ALA A 6 -4.01 -5.14 -13.22
C ALA A 6 -3.54 -3.80 -13.85
N PRO A 7 -3.22 -2.77 -13.05
CA PRO A 7 -2.75 -1.52 -13.62
C PRO A 7 -1.41 -1.79 -14.30
N GLU A 8 -1.08 -1.02 -15.34
CA GLU A 8 0.13 -1.20 -16.15
C GLU A 8 1.41 -1.36 -15.30
N ALA A 9 1.49 -0.67 -14.15
CA ALA A 9 2.48 -0.88 -13.10
C ALA A 9 2.67 -2.34 -12.66
N LEU A 10 1.59 -3.11 -12.47
CA LEU A 10 1.65 -4.50 -12.02
C LEU A 10 2.25 -5.43 -13.08
N GLU A 11 1.92 -5.23 -14.35
CA GLU A 11 2.54 -5.99 -15.44
C GLU A 11 4.02 -5.61 -15.62
N ARG A 12 4.35 -4.33 -15.41
CA ARG A 12 5.70 -3.80 -15.61
C ARG A 12 6.67 -4.11 -14.46
N LEU A 13 6.20 -4.04 -13.22
CA LEU A 13 7.03 -4.18 -12.02
C LEU A 13 6.87 -5.56 -11.34
N GLY A 14 5.75 -6.24 -11.59
CA GLY A 14 5.43 -7.52 -10.98
C GLY A 14 4.78 -7.37 -9.60
N LEU A 15 4.02 -8.41 -9.23
CA LEU A 15 3.26 -8.46 -7.98
C LEU A 15 4.13 -8.30 -6.74
N GLU A 16 5.30 -8.93 -6.68
CA GLU A 16 6.18 -8.91 -5.50
C GLU A 16 6.63 -7.49 -5.11
N ARG A 17 6.86 -6.63 -6.11
CA ARG A 17 7.28 -5.23 -5.90
C ARG A 17 6.13 -4.30 -5.55
N LEU A 18 4.89 -4.73 -5.75
CA LEU A 18 3.68 -3.96 -5.46
C LEU A 18 2.80 -4.70 -4.44
N LEU A 19 3.41 -5.61 -3.67
CA LEU A 19 2.70 -6.53 -2.78
C LEU A 19 2.13 -5.85 -1.54
N THR A 20 2.57 -4.63 -1.21
CA THR A 20 2.11 -3.85 -0.05
C THR A 20 1.95 -2.39 -0.40
N VAL A 21 1.09 -1.67 0.32
CA VAL A 21 0.93 -0.21 0.16
C VAL A 21 2.26 0.50 0.38
N LYS A 22 3.07 0.03 1.34
CA LYS A 22 4.45 0.51 1.54
C LYS A 22 5.28 0.38 0.26
N ARG A 23 5.30 -0.80 -0.35
CA ARG A 23 6.10 -1.05 -1.56
C ARG A 23 5.57 -0.28 -2.76
N MET A 24 4.25 -0.14 -2.90
CA MET A 24 3.66 0.75 -3.91
C MET A 24 4.13 2.19 -3.73
N ILE A 25 4.14 2.69 -2.49
CA ILE A 25 4.66 4.02 -2.17
C ILE A 25 6.17 4.13 -2.47
N ASP A 26 6.95 3.09 -2.19
CA ASP A 26 8.38 3.04 -2.53
C ASP A 26 8.58 3.23 -4.05
N GLU A 27 7.78 2.53 -4.86
CA GLU A 27 7.82 2.64 -6.32
C GLU A 27 7.31 4.00 -6.81
N TYR A 28 6.31 4.60 -6.13
CA TYR A 28 5.81 5.95 -6.45
C TYR A 28 6.89 7.00 -6.21
N VAL A 29 7.55 6.93 -5.06
CA VAL A 29 8.66 7.83 -4.70
C VAL A 29 9.85 7.66 -5.63
N ALA A 30 10.10 6.43 -6.10
CA ALA A 30 11.12 6.15 -7.10
C ALA A 30 10.74 6.65 -8.51
N GLY A 31 9.52 7.14 -8.72
CA GLY A 31 9.00 7.56 -10.03
C GLY A 31 8.67 6.40 -10.96
N ASN A 32 8.62 5.17 -10.41
CA ASN A 32 8.31 3.98 -11.17
C ASN A 32 6.80 3.77 -11.34
N ILE A 33 5.94 4.41 -10.56
CA ILE A 33 4.49 4.41 -10.79
C ILE A 33 3.94 5.83 -10.71
N ALA A 34 2.89 6.12 -11.47
CA ALA A 34 2.19 7.39 -11.41
C ALA A 34 1.24 7.44 -10.21
N ARG A 35 0.89 8.67 -9.78
CA ARG A 35 -0.09 8.90 -8.71
C ARG A 35 -1.42 8.18 -8.96
N SER A 36 -1.90 8.18 -10.20
CA SER A 36 -3.14 7.47 -10.56
C SER A 36 -3.01 5.96 -10.39
N GLU A 37 -1.86 5.38 -10.74
CA GLU A 37 -1.60 3.96 -10.55
C GLU A 37 -1.52 3.60 -9.06
N LEU A 38 -0.88 4.44 -8.24
CA LEU A 38 -0.83 4.27 -6.78
C LEU A 38 -2.25 4.27 -6.18
N VAL A 39 -3.07 5.26 -6.54
CA VAL A 39 -4.45 5.40 -6.02
C VAL A 39 -5.30 4.19 -6.44
N THR A 40 -5.26 3.80 -7.71
CA THR A 40 -6.02 2.64 -8.21
C THR A 40 -5.54 1.33 -7.59
N MET A 41 -4.24 1.14 -7.38
CA MET A 41 -3.74 -0.07 -6.74
C MET A 41 -4.12 -0.12 -5.26
N ALA A 42 -4.02 1.00 -4.55
CA ALA A 42 -4.39 1.08 -3.14
C ALA A 42 -5.89 0.84 -2.92
N SER A 43 -6.78 1.30 -3.81
CA SER A 43 -8.23 1.00 -3.72
C SER A 43 -8.57 -0.48 -3.95
N HIS A 44 -7.71 -1.20 -4.68
CA HIS A 44 -7.89 -2.63 -4.95
C HIS A 44 -6.97 -3.50 -4.11
N TYR A 45 -6.33 -2.90 -3.10
CA TYR A 45 -5.43 -3.59 -2.20
C TYR A 45 -6.22 -4.39 -1.17
N ASP A 46 -6.71 -5.56 -1.58
CA ASP A 46 -7.17 -6.61 -0.69
C ASP A 46 -6.42 -7.89 -1.03
N MET A 47 -5.17 -7.97 -0.58
CA MET A 47 -4.33 -9.17 -0.77
C MET A 47 -4.72 -10.30 0.17
N GLY A 48 -5.69 -10.12 1.08
CA GLY A 48 -5.95 -11.10 2.14
C GLY A 48 -4.74 -11.35 3.04
N LEU A 49 -3.73 -10.47 3.01
CA LEU A 49 -2.60 -10.41 3.96
C LEU A 49 -3.06 -9.81 5.29
N VAL A 50 -4.29 -10.11 5.68
CA VAL A 50 -4.73 -9.93 7.06
C VAL A 50 -3.73 -10.71 7.88
N GLN A 51 -2.93 -10.04 8.70
CA GLN A 51 -2.23 -10.73 9.76
C GLN A 51 -3.31 -11.47 10.55
N GLU A 52 -3.36 -12.80 10.40
CA GLU A 52 -3.90 -13.65 11.42
C GLU A 52 -3.21 -13.22 12.70
N ARG A 53 -3.98 -12.52 13.55
CA ARG A 53 -3.73 -12.16 14.93
C ARG A 53 -2.33 -12.56 15.41
N ALA A 54 -1.46 -11.58 15.64
CA ALA A 54 -0.09 -11.75 16.14
C ALA A 54 -0.01 -12.97 17.10
N PRO A 55 0.95 -13.90 16.89
CA PRO A 55 1.09 -15.08 17.72
C PRO A 55 1.12 -14.65 19.19
N GLU A 56 0.35 -15.33 20.06
CA GLU A 56 0.27 -15.01 21.49
C GLU A 56 1.68 -14.88 22.08
N GLY A 57 2.12 -13.64 22.33
CA GLY A 57 3.46 -13.33 22.84
C GLY A 57 4.17 -12.15 22.17
N GLU A 58 3.75 -11.72 20.97
CA GLU A 58 4.23 -10.45 20.40
C GLU A 58 3.44 -9.28 21.00
N ASP A 59 4.15 -8.22 21.38
CA ASP A 59 3.56 -7.00 21.93
C ASP A 59 2.61 -6.39 20.90
N PRO A 60 1.29 -6.35 21.15
CA PRO A 60 0.31 -5.80 20.21
C PRO A 60 0.50 -4.30 19.95
N SER A 61 1.44 -3.65 20.66
CA SER A 61 1.83 -2.27 20.40
C SER A 61 2.93 -2.10 19.34
N LEU A 62 3.59 -3.17 18.90
CA LEU A 62 4.54 -3.11 17.79
C LEU A 62 3.79 -3.34 16.49
N PRO A 63 3.59 -2.30 15.69
CA PRO A 63 2.87 -2.45 14.43
C PRO A 63 3.76 -3.17 13.40
N PRO A 64 3.16 -3.82 12.39
CA PRO A 64 3.91 -4.54 11.36
C PRO A 64 4.85 -3.61 10.58
N GLU A 65 6.00 -4.14 10.14
CA GLU A 65 6.95 -3.41 9.31
C GLU A 65 6.40 -3.11 7.90
N GLU A 66 5.59 -4.02 7.35
CA GLU A 66 4.87 -3.88 6.10
C GLU A 66 3.56 -4.71 6.10
N GLY A 67 2.61 -4.35 5.22
CA GLY A 67 1.47 -5.21 4.88
C GLY A 67 0.15 -4.83 5.56
N ASP A 68 0.18 -4.01 6.61
CA ASP A 68 -1.01 -3.31 7.07
C ASP A 68 -1.18 -2.03 6.25
N GLN A 69 -2.21 -2.00 5.41
CA GLN A 69 -2.44 -0.89 4.48
C GLN A 69 -2.60 0.47 5.19
N GLY A 70 -3.23 0.49 6.37
CA GLY A 70 -3.42 1.72 7.14
C GLY A 70 -2.11 2.19 7.75
N TRP A 71 -1.31 1.26 8.25
CA TRP A 71 -0.03 1.53 8.88
C TRP A 71 1.07 1.89 7.88
N ASP A 72 1.09 1.23 6.73
CA ASP A 72 1.96 1.54 5.61
C ASP A 72 1.73 2.99 5.13
N LEU A 73 0.45 3.36 4.93
CA LEU A 73 0.08 4.72 4.52
C LEU A 73 0.38 5.74 5.61
N TYR A 74 -0.01 5.46 6.86
CA TYR A 74 0.25 6.32 8.01
C TYR A 74 1.74 6.61 8.18
N THR A 75 2.57 5.57 8.11
CA THR A 75 4.02 5.68 8.26
C THR A 75 4.62 6.47 7.10
N ALA A 76 4.15 6.28 5.87
CA ALA A 76 4.60 7.06 4.72
C ALA A 76 4.30 8.56 4.87
N GLY A 77 3.12 8.91 5.38
CA GLY A 77 2.76 10.29 5.71
C GLY A 77 3.62 10.87 6.83
N LEU A 78 3.78 10.12 7.93
CA LEU A 78 4.59 10.53 9.09
C LEU A 78 6.06 10.77 8.71
N GLN A 79 6.61 9.94 7.82
CA GLN A 79 7.98 10.04 7.34
C GLN A 79 8.17 11.09 6.22
N GLY A 80 7.09 11.76 5.77
CA GLY A 80 7.15 12.74 4.69
C GLY A 80 7.53 12.14 3.34
N ARG A 81 7.26 10.85 3.12
CA ARG A 81 7.59 10.14 1.87
C ARG A 81 6.61 10.49 0.75
N ILE A 82 5.38 10.83 1.12
CA ILE A 82 4.33 11.28 0.21
C ILE A 82 3.80 12.64 0.67
N SER A 83 3.24 13.39 -0.27
CA SER A 83 2.60 14.67 0.06
C SER A 83 1.30 14.45 0.83
N GLY A 84 0.82 15.47 1.54
CA GLY A 84 -0.50 15.41 2.19
C GLY A 84 -1.65 15.18 1.21
N GLU A 85 -1.55 15.74 0.00
CA GLU A 85 -2.54 15.53 -1.07
C GLU A 85 -2.53 14.09 -1.59
N ASP A 86 -1.36 13.46 -1.68
CA ASP A 86 -1.25 12.05 -2.06
C ASP A 86 -1.74 11.14 -0.94
N TYR A 87 -1.44 11.47 0.31
CA TYR A 87 -1.94 10.76 1.48
C TYR A 87 -3.47 10.75 1.50
N ASP A 88 -4.11 11.91 1.36
CA ASP A 88 -5.57 12.03 1.39
C ASP A 88 -6.22 11.30 0.20
N ALA A 89 -5.59 11.33 -0.98
CA ALA A 89 -6.10 10.63 -2.16
C ALA A 89 -6.04 9.11 -2.01
N VAL A 90 -4.95 8.58 -1.47
CA VAL A 90 -4.81 7.14 -1.21
C VAL A 90 -5.77 6.71 -0.09
N LEU A 91 -5.87 7.49 0.99
CA LEU A 91 -6.78 7.21 2.11
C LEU A 91 -8.24 7.19 1.65
N GLY A 92 -8.65 8.17 0.82
CA GLY A 92 -10.00 8.23 0.26
C GLY A 92 -10.30 7.01 -0.61
N ALA A 93 -9.35 6.60 -1.45
CA ALA A 93 -9.52 5.46 -2.35
C ALA A 93 -9.57 4.11 -1.63
N MET A 94 -8.94 3.98 -0.46
CA MET A 94 -9.02 2.79 0.40
C MET A 94 -10.33 2.68 1.19
N SER A 95 -11.12 3.76 1.23
CA SER A 95 -12.37 3.83 2.01
C SER A 95 -13.65 3.64 1.17
N ASP A 96 -13.51 3.53 -0.15
CA ASP A 96 -14.57 3.30 -1.14
C ASP A 96 -14.75 1.82 -1.48
#